data_AF-A0A971A4Z3-F1
#
_entry.id   AF-A0A971A4Z3-F1
#
_cell.length_a   1.000
_cell.length_b   1.000
_cell.length_c   1.000
_cell.angle_alpha   90.00
_cell.angle_beta   90.00
_cell.angle_gamma   90.00
#
_symmetry.space_group_name_H-M   'P 1'
#
loop_
_entity.id
_entity.type
_entity.pdbx_description
1 polymer ?
#
loop_
_entity_poly.entity_id
_entity_poly.type
_entity_poly.pdbx_seq_one_letter_code
_entity_poly.pdbx_strand_id
1 'polypeptide(L)'
;MKKGVLVHLHDIYLPYDYPQVMCDRFYSEQYGLAICLLANHHRYETLMPNYFVSQDQQLAEPLAPIWNHPNLNHVEKHGGSFWLRIF
;
A
#
# COMPACT_ATOMS: atom_id res chain seq x y z
N MET A 1 -22.81 0.05 -8.09
CA MET A 1 -21.59 0.89 -8.05
C MET A 1 -21.14 1.18 -9.47
N LYS A 2 -20.50 2.33 -9.73
CA LYS A 2 -19.89 2.60 -11.03
C LYS A 2 -18.70 1.64 -11.22
N LYS A 3 -18.46 1.16 -12.45
CA LYS A 3 -17.25 0.38 -12.75
C LYS A 3 -16.02 1.31 -12.75
N GLY A 4 -14.88 0.80 -12.29
CA GLY A 4 -13.61 1.52 -12.33
C GLY A 4 -13.39 2.51 -11.19
N VAL A 5 -13.95 2.25 -10.00
CA VAL A 5 -13.81 3.11 -8.81
C VAL A 5 -12.40 2.97 -8.25
N LEU A 6 -11.75 4.11 -7.95
CA LEU A 6 -10.49 4.16 -7.23
C LEU A 6 -10.74 4.06 -5.73
N VAL A 7 -10.08 3.11 -5.09
CA VAL A 7 -10.20 2.85 -3.65
C VAL A 7 -8.82 2.93 -3.01
N HIS A 8 -8.77 3.62 -1.88
CA HIS A 8 -7.61 3.72 -1.01
C HIS A 8 -7.89 2.97 0.29
N LEU A 9 -6.99 2.06 0.67
CA LEU A 9 -6.93 1.44 1.98
C LEU A 9 -5.69 1.90 2.74
N HIS A 10 -5.88 2.29 3.99
CA HIS A 10 -4.80 2.61 4.92
C HIS A 10 -4.23 1.34 5.56
N ASP A 11 -3.02 1.47 6.08
CA ASP A 11 -2.30 0.47 6.87
C ASP A 11 -2.15 -0.89 6.18
N ILE A 12 -1.75 -0.89 4.90
CA ILE A 12 -1.54 -2.12 4.11
C ILE A 12 -0.06 -2.29 3.76
N TYR A 13 0.50 -3.46 4.09
CA TYR A 13 1.93 -3.76 3.94
C TYR A 13 2.21 -4.76 2.81
N LEU A 14 1.17 -5.25 2.12
CA LEU A 14 1.31 -6.25 1.06
C LEU A 14 2.40 -5.87 0.03
N PRO A 15 3.22 -6.85 -0.41
CA PRO A 15 3.10 -8.29 -0.14
C PRO A 15 3.78 -8.74 1.17
N TYR A 16 4.27 -7.82 1.99
CA TYR A 16 4.85 -8.13 3.29
C TYR A 16 3.77 -8.38 4.34
N ASP A 17 4.13 -9.13 5.37
CA ASP A 17 3.26 -9.33 6.51
C ASP A 17 3.31 -8.14 7.48
N TYR A 18 2.33 -8.06 8.38
CA TYR A 18 2.30 -7.02 9.39
C TYR A 18 3.49 -7.17 10.37
N PRO A 19 4.17 -6.07 10.74
CA PRO A 19 5.15 -6.11 11.82
C PRO A 19 4.44 -6.41 13.16
N GLN A 20 5.19 -6.96 14.13
CA GLN A 20 4.64 -7.41 15.41
C GLN A 20 3.77 -6.35 16.12
N VAL A 21 4.15 -5.07 16.06
CA VAL A 21 3.40 -3.97 16.66
C VAL A 21 1.97 -3.81 16.11
N MET A 22 1.74 -4.16 14.84
CA MET A 22 0.40 -4.16 14.23
C MET A 22 -0.38 -5.40 14.65
N CYS A 23 0.29 -6.55 14.74
CA CYS A 23 -0.28 -7.80 15.24
C CYS A 23 -0.73 -7.67 16.71
N ASP A 24 0.06 -7.02 17.56
CA ASP A 24 -0.27 -6.76 18.97
C ASP A 24 -1.50 -5.83 19.13
N ARG A 25 -1.82 -5.08 18.07
CA ARG A 25 -3.01 -4.23 17.96
C ARG A 25 -4.16 -4.92 17.23
N PHE A 26 -4.00 -6.20 16.86
CA PHE A 26 -4.98 -7.04 16.16
C PHE A 26 -5.41 -6.52 14.77
N TYR A 27 -4.51 -5.84 14.07
CA TYR A 27 -4.76 -5.40 12.69
C TYR A 27 -4.83 -6.62 11.77
N SER A 28 -5.78 -6.61 10.82
CA SER A 28 -6.06 -7.78 9.97
C SER A 28 -6.63 -7.46 8.58
N GLU A 29 -6.87 -6.19 8.28
CA GLU A 29 -7.48 -5.72 7.05
C GLU A 29 -6.71 -6.12 5.79
N GLN A 30 -5.37 -6.19 5.85
CA GLN A 30 -4.56 -6.59 4.71
C GLN A 30 -4.80 -8.04 4.28
N TYR A 31 -5.16 -8.94 5.20
CA TYR A 31 -5.45 -10.33 4.86
C TYR A 31 -6.77 -10.45 4.11
N GLY A 32 -7.77 -9.63 4.48
CA GLY A 32 -9.02 -9.52 3.73
C GLY A 32 -8.79 -9.02 2.30
N LEU A 33 -7.94 -8.00 2.16
CA LEU A 33 -7.52 -7.50 0.84
C LEU A 33 -6.77 -8.58 0.04
N ALA A 34 -5.81 -9.29 0.65
CA ALA A 34 -5.06 -10.35 0.00
C ALA A 34 -5.99 -11.45 -0.55
N ILE A 35 -6.99 -11.87 0.23
CA ILE A 35 -8.01 -12.82 -0.21
C ILE A 35 -8.76 -12.28 -1.43
N CYS A 36 -9.20 -11.02 -1.41
CA CYS A 36 -9.90 -10.41 -2.55
C CYS A 36 -9.04 -10.40 -3.82
N LEU A 37 -7.77 -9.98 -3.71
CA LEU A 37 -6.83 -9.92 -4.82
C LEU A 37 -6.58 -11.31 -5.43
N LEU A 38 -6.39 -12.33 -4.59
CA LEU A 38 -6.13 -13.71 -5.02
C LEU A 38 -7.38 -14.39 -5.59
N ALA A 39 -8.56 -14.11 -5.03
CA ALA A 39 -9.81 -14.74 -5.45
C ALA A 39 -10.31 -14.23 -6.81
N ASN A 40 -10.04 -12.97 -7.16
CA ASN A 40 -10.52 -12.39 -8.41
C ASN A 40 -9.67 -11.22 -8.92
N HIS A 41 -8.49 -11.52 -9.43
CA HIS A 41 -7.57 -10.51 -9.98
C HIS A 41 -8.15 -9.69 -11.16
N HIS A 42 -9.19 -10.18 -11.86
CA HIS A 42 -9.86 -9.41 -12.91
C HIS A 42 -10.73 -8.28 -12.37
N ARG A 43 -11.22 -8.40 -11.13
CA ARG A 43 -12.04 -7.37 -10.48
C ARG A 43 -11.21 -6.29 -9.81
N TYR A 44 -10.02 -6.63 -9.34
CA TYR A 44 -9.16 -5.78 -8.53
C TYR A 44 -7.83 -5.53 -9.23
N GLU A 45 -7.67 -4.34 -9.78
CA GLU A 45 -6.41 -3.88 -10.38
C GLU A 45 -5.59 -3.15 -9.31
N THR A 46 -4.44 -3.70 -8.95
CA THR A 46 -3.49 -3.01 -8.04
C THR A 46 -2.86 -1.83 -8.78
N LEU A 47 -2.96 -0.63 -8.20
CA LEU A 47 -2.41 0.58 -8.80
C LEU A 47 -1.16 1.06 -8.07
N MET A 48 -1.19 1.13 -6.73
CA MET A 48 -0.07 1.66 -5.96
C MET A 48 0.00 1.05 -4.55
N PRO A 49 0.76 -0.05 -4.35
CA PRO A 49 1.06 -0.61 -3.03
C PRO A 49 2.22 0.16 -2.40
N ASN A 50 1.95 1.28 -1.74
CA ASN A 50 3.01 2.23 -1.35
C ASN A 50 4.02 1.68 -0.33
N TYR A 51 3.64 0.72 0.51
CA TYR A 51 4.60 0.05 1.38
C TYR A 51 5.64 -0.71 0.55
N PHE A 52 5.19 -1.56 -0.37
CA PHE A 52 6.06 -2.27 -1.32
C PHE A 52 6.93 -1.31 -2.14
N VAL A 53 6.34 -0.27 -2.71
CA VAL A 53 7.08 0.75 -3.48
C VAL A 53 8.19 1.40 -2.65
N SER A 54 7.97 1.63 -1.35
CA SER A 54 8.99 2.21 -0.47
C SER A 54 10.12 1.24 -0.09
N GLN A 55 9.88 -0.07 -0.19
CA GLN A 55 10.87 -1.11 0.11
C GLN A 55 11.68 -1.51 -1.12
N ASP A 56 11.07 -1.46 -2.31
CA ASP A 56 11.74 -1.80 -3.55
C ASP A 56 12.62 -0.64 -4.03
N GLN A 57 13.93 -0.89 -4.19
CA GLN A 57 14.89 0.15 -4.56
C GLN A 57 14.58 0.79 -5.92
N GLN A 58 14.19 0.00 -6.93
CA GLN A 58 13.96 0.50 -8.29
C GLN A 58 12.70 1.37 -8.34
N LEU A 59 11.70 1.04 -7.53
CA LEU A 59 10.46 1.81 -7.43
C LEU A 59 10.59 3.04 -6.52
N ALA A 60 11.41 2.96 -5.47
CA ALA A 60 11.64 4.06 -4.53
C ALA A 60 12.54 5.15 -5.11
N GLU A 61 13.53 4.79 -5.93
CA GLU A 61 14.53 5.73 -6.48
C GLU A 61 13.89 6.92 -7.24
N PRO A 62 12.90 6.73 -8.13
CA PRO A 62 12.20 7.85 -8.79
C PRO A 62 11.48 8.79 -7.82
N LEU A 63 11.10 8.31 -6.63
CA LEU A 63 10.41 9.09 -5.59
C LEU A 63 11.39 9.79 -4.65
N ALA A 64 12.68 9.41 -4.65
CA ALA A 64 13.69 9.97 -3.77
C ALA A 64 13.74 11.51 -3.76
N PRO A 65 13.58 12.22 -4.90
CA PRO A 65 13.59 13.69 -4.91
C PRO A 65 12.48 14.34 -4.09
N ILE A 66 11.34 13.67 -3.89
CA ILE A 66 10.23 14.19 -3.07
C ILE A 66 10.70 14.44 -1.64
N TRP A 67 11.51 13.52 -1.10
CA TRP A 67 12.01 13.58 0.28
C TRP A 67 13.05 14.65 0.53
N ASN A 68 13.54 15.34 -0.50
CA ASN A 68 14.48 16.46 -0.35
C ASN A 68 13.79 17.77 0.06
N HIS A 69 12.45 17.79 0.06
CA HIS A 69 11.70 18.97 0.48
C HIS A 69 11.90 19.22 1.99
N PRO A 70 12.29 20.44 2.43
CA PRO A 70 12.60 20.72 3.85
C PRO A 70 11.48 20.33 4.83
N ASN A 71 10.22 20.54 4.44
CA ASN A 71 9.04 20.15 5.24
C ASN A 71 8.87 18.63 5.44
N LEU A 72 9.65 17.79 4.75
CA LEU A 72 9.60 16.32 4.84
C LEU A 72 10.83 15.73 5.54
N ASN A 73 11.70 16.55 6.14
CA ASN A 73 12.93 16.04 6.79
C ASN A 73 12.68 15.10 7.99
N HIS A 74 11.50 15.17 8.59
CA HIS A 74 11.15 14.44 9.82
C HIS A 74 9.95 13.49 9.65
N VAL A 75 9.52 13.23 8.41
CA VAL A 75 8.42 12.30 8.16
C VAL A 75 8.96 10.90 7.90
N GLU A 76 8.15 9.90 8.23
CA GLU A 76 8.35 8.53 7.78
C GLU A 76 8.33 8.48 6.24
N LYS A 77 9.29 7.78 5.65
CA LYS A 77 9.44 7.65 4.19
C LYS A 77 8.82 6.37 3.64
N HIS A 78 8.36 5.47 4.52
CA HIS A 78 7.66 4.26 4.12
C HIS A 78 6.18 4.58 3.83
N GLY A 79 5.63 3.93 2.80
CA GLY A 79 4.22 4.10 2.45
C GLY A 79 3.31 3.21 3.30
N GLY A 80 2.21 3.72 3.84
CA GLY A 80 1.20 2.90 4.54
C GLY A 80 -0.07 2.63 3.74
N SER A 81 -0.13 3.07 2.48
CA SER A 81 -1.36 3.10 1.69
C SER A 81 -1.36 2.12 0.53
N PHE A 82 -2.53 1.55 0.21
CA PHE A 82 -2.74 0.70 -0.94
C PHE A 82 -3.86 1.24 -1.81
N TRP A 83 -3.53 1.55 -3.06
CA TRP A 83 -4.49 2.01 -4.06
C TRP A 83 -4.82 0.90 -5.05
N LEU A 84 -6.11 0.70 -5.30
CA LEU A 84 -6.60 -0.19 -6.34
C LEU A 84 -7.78 0.41 -7.09
N ARG A 85 -8.06 -0.18 -8.25
CA ARG A 85 -9.29 0.06 -9.00
C ARG A 85 -10.18 -1.17 -8.90
N ILE A 86 -11.47 -0.93 -8.62
CA ILE A 86 -12.51 -1.98 -8.57
C ILE A 86 -13.43 -1.84 -9.78
N PHE A 87 -13.59 -2.94 -10.52
CA PHE A 87 -14.48 -3.05 -11.68
C PHE A 87 -15.81 -3.74 -11.39
#